data_AF-A0A356SYV4-F1
#
_entry.id   AF-A0A356SYV4-F1
#
_cell.length_a   1.000
_cell.length_b   1.000
_cell.length_c   1.000
_cell.angle_alpha   90.00
_cell.angle_beta   90.00
_cell.angle_gamma   90.00
#
_symmetry.space_group_name_H-M   'P 1'
#
loop_
_entity.id
_entity.type
_entity.pdbx_description
1 polymer ?
#
loop_
_entity_poly.entity_id
_entity_poly.type
_entity_poly.pdbx_seq_one_letter_code
_entity_poly.pdbx_strand_id
1 'polypeptide(L)'
;GSGSGLDSTVVDAVRDLVGGTPQDVSTVRENVVAPPNPDNFDATLFIKSIVPFEGYNGAISGEMPGVTYASKDTTTFYQVIPGTQVEFTVDFWNDVRPPAETAQVFRARIIVMGNGVARLDERMVYIVVPPEGDV
;
A
#
# COMPACT_ATOMS: atom_id res chain seq x y z
N GLY A 1 -14.75 -23.69 -5.60
CA GLY A 1 -14.31 -22.50 -4.86
C GLY A 1 -12.88 -22.24 -5.24
N SER A 2 -12.58 -21.07 -5.80
CA SER A 2 -11.31 -20.76 -6.44
C SER A 2 -10.52 -19.74 -5.62
N GLY A 3 -9.88 -20.19 -4.53
CA GLY A 3 -8.66 -19.60 -3.94
C GLY A 3 -8.55 -18.08 -3.71
N SER A 4 -9.64 -17.32 -3.70
CA SER A 4 -9.61 -15.84 -3.75
C SER A 4 -9.47 -15.18 -2.37
N GLY A 5 -8.75 -15.81 -1.44
CA GLY A 5 -8.56 -15.35 -0.07
C GLY A 5 -7.59 -14.17 0.05
N LEU A 6 -7.73 -13.14 -0.78
CA LEU A 6 -7.01 -11.88 -0.65
C LEU A 6 -8.02 -10.75 -0.79
N ASP A 7 -8.69 -10.47 0.33
CA ASP A 7 -9.57 -9.32 0.46
C ASP A 7 -8.81 -8.03 0.09
N SER A 8 -9.46 -7.17 -0.69
CA SER A 8 -9.03 -5.79 -0.92
C SER A 8 -8.91 -5.09 0.43
N THR A 9 -7.69 -4.89 0.91
CA THR A 9 -7.46 -4.15 2.15
C THR A 9 -7.32 -2.68 1.79
N VAL A 10 -8.24 -1.85 2.30
CA VAL A 10 -8.05 -0.39 2.30
C VAL A 10 -6.90 -0.11 3.26
N VAL A 11 -5.77 0.35 2.73
CA VAL A 11 -4.64 0.76 3.55
C VAL A 11 -4.83 2.24 3.86
N ASP A 12 -5.29 2.52 5.08
CA ASP A 12 -5.23 3.87 5.66
C ASP A 12 -3.76 4.21 5.96
N ALA A 13 -3.06 4.69 4.94
CA ALA A 13 -1.81 5.41 5.12
C ALA A 13 -2.20 6.88 5.31
N VAL A 14 -1.95 7.52 6.44
CA VAL A 14 -0.75 8.32 6.65
C VAL A 14 -1.04 9.10 7.93
N ARG A 15 -0.04 9.21 8.81
CA ARG A 15 -0.05 10.15 9.91
C ARG A 15 0.65 11.43 9.46
N ASP A 16 -0.06 12.55 9.59
CA ASP A 16 0.36 13.95 9.54
C ASP A 16 1.66 14.25 8.77
N LEU A 17 1.55 14.74 7.53
CA LEU A 17 2.59 15.59 6.95
C LEU A 17 2.71 16.85 7.84
N VAL A 18 3.51 16.82 8.91
CA VAL A 18 3.62 17.97 9.82
C VAL A 18 4.64 18.97 9.26
N GLY A 19 4.14 20.09 8.71
CA GLY A 19 4.91 21.29 8.42
C GLY A 19 5.90 21.16 7.25
N GLY A 20 5.52 21.66 6.07
CA GLY A 20 6.39 21.68 4.89
C GLY A 20 5.79 22.45 3.72
N THR A 21 6.49 22.46 2.58
CA THR A 21 5.88 22.81 1.29
C THR A 21 5.01 21.65 0.81
N PRO A 22 4.03 21.90 -0.09
CA PRO A 22 3.31 20.83 -0.77
C PRO A 22 4.27 19.82 -1.40
N GLN A 23 3.92 18.52 -1.36
CA GLN A 23 4.77 17.45 -1.88
C GLN A 23 3.98 16.50 -2.77
N ASP A 24 4.67 15.91 -3.74
CA ASP A 24 4.08 14.82 -4.50
C ASP A 24 4.23 13.52 -3.69
N VAL A 25 3.14 12.77 -3.55
CA VAL A 25 3.07 11.58 -2.70
C VAL A 25 2.77 10.36 -3.56
N SER A 26 3.67 9.38 -3.55
CA SER A 26 3.55 8.12 -4.27
C SER A 26 3.88 6.94 -3.35
N THR A 27 3.87 5.72 -3.88
CA THR A 27 4.21 4.52 -3.10
C THR A 27 5.27 3.66 -3.78
N VAL A 28 6.11 2.99 -3.00
CA VAL A 28 7.02 1.94 -3.46
C VAL A 28 6.78 0.64 -2.68
N ARG A 29 7.15 -0.49 -3.30
CA ARG A 29 6.99 -1.83 -2.73
C ARG A 29 8.37 -2.34 -2.32
N GLU A 30 8.50 -2.89 -1.12
CA GLU A 30 9.75 -3.49 -0.63
C GLU A 30 9.50 -4.89 -0.04
N ASN A 31 10.33 -5.86 -0.41
CA ASN A 31 10.27 -7.21 0.16
C ASN A 31 10.90 -7.24 1.56
N VAL A 32 10.34 -8.03 2.48
CA VAL A 32 10.98 -8.26 3.77
C VAL A 32 12.03 -9.35 3.64
N VAL A 33 13.29 -8.97 3.86
CA VAL A 33 14.44 -9.88 3.77
C VAL A 33 14.94 -10.41 5.11
N ALA A 34 14.50 -9.82 6.24
CA ALA A 34 14.95 -10.20 7.58
C ALA A 34 13.79 -10.14 8.62
N PRO A 35 13.35 -11.29 9.18
CA PRO A 35 13.65 -12.64 8.68
C PRO A 35 13.19 -12.78 7.21
N PRO A 36 13.77 -13.68 6.41
CA PRO A 36 13.31 -13.86 5.03
C PRO A 36 11.91 -14.47 5.01
N ASN A 37 11.17 -14.23 3.92
CA ASN A 37 9.94 -14.96 3.63
C ASN A 37 10.23 -16.44 3.31
N PRO A 38 9.23 -17.34 3.37
CA PRO A 38 9.39 -18.74 2.97
C PRO A 38 10.08 -18.87 1.61
N ASP A 39 11.09 -19.73 1.53
CA ASP A 39 11.94 -19.94 0.34
C ASP A 39 12.62 -18.67 -0.22
N ASN A 40 12.81 -17.65 0.62
CA ASN A 40 13.25 -16.31 0.23
C ASN A 40 12.36 -15.64 -0.83
N PHE A 41 11.07 -15.98 -0.86
CA PHE A 41 10.12 -15.47 -1.83
C PHE A 41 9.99 -13.94 -1.75
N ASP A 42 9.90 -13.30 -2.93
CA ASP A 42 9.56 -11.89 -3.02
C ASP A 42 8.06 -11.69 -2.87
N ALA A 43 7.64 -11.30 -1.66
CA ALA A 43 6.23 -11.10 -1.35
C ALA A 43 5.63 -9.87 -2.04
N THR A 44 6.43 -8.98 -2.63
CA THR A 44 5.90 -7.84 -3.40
C THR A 44 5.15 -8.30 -4.66
N LEU A 45 5.40 -9.53 -5.12
CA LEU A 45 4.72 -10.14 -6.27
C LEU A 45 3.22 -10.39 -6.03
N PHE A 46 2.79 -10.44 -4.77
CA PHE A 46 1.36 -10.49 -4.42
C PHE A 46 0.65 -9.16 -4.63
N ILE A 47 1.38 -8.04 -4.62
CA ILE A 47 0.82 -6.69 -4.74
C ILE A 47 0.68 -6.34 -6.21
N LYS A 48 -0.56 -6.34 -6.72
CA LYS A 48 -0.84 -6.10 -8.14
C LYS A 48 -0.91 -4.62 -8.46
N SER A 49 -1.65 -3.86 -7.65
CA SER A 49 -1.85 -2.44 -7.85
C SER A 49 -1.78 -1.70 -6.50
N ILE A 50 -1.34 -0.43 -6.56
CA ILE A 50 -1.50 0.54 -5.49
C ILE A 50 -1.91 1.83 -6.19
N VAL A 51 -3.12 2.32 -5.94
CA VAL A 51 -3.70 3.44 -6.69
C VAL A 51 -4.16 4.52 -5.71
N PRO A 52 -3.77 5.80 -5.91
CA PRO A 52 -4.33 6.95 -5.19
C PRO A 52 -5.86 6.95 -5.22
N PHE A 53 -6.50 6.85 -4.05
CA PHE A 53 -7.95 6.84 -3.92
C PHE A 53 -8.48 8.24 -3.59
N GLU A 54 -8.21 8.75 -2.40
CA GLU A 54 -8.74 10.04 -1.93
C GLU A 54 -7.79 10.70 -0.91
N GLY A 55 -7.89 12.02 -0.72
CA GLY A 55 -7.16 12.76 0.30
C GLY A 55 -8.09 13.55 1.23
N TYR A 56 -7.72 13.63 2.51
CA TYR A 56 -8.52 14.24 3.58
C TYR A 56 -7.69 15.22 4.41
N ASN A 57 -8.15 16.46 4.54
CA ASN A 57 -7.60 17.43 5.49
C ASN A 57 -8.68 17.85 6.48
N GLY A 58 -8.67 17.25 7.67
CA GLY A 58 -9.76 17.38 8.63
C GLY A 58 -11.06 16.81 8.07
N ALA A 59 -12.10 17.66 7.96
CA ALA A 59 -13.40 17.27 7.40
C ALA A 59 -13.51 17.48 5.87
N ILE A 60 -12.47 18.02 5.23
CA ILE A 60 -12.46 18.30 3.78
C ILE A 60 -11.84 17.12 3.06
N SER A 61 -12.53 16.60 2.04
CA SER A 61 -12.04 15.56 1.14
C SER A 61 -12.07 16.02 -0.31
N GLY A 62 -11.35 15.32 -1.18
CA GLY A 62 -11.35 15.60 -2.62
C GLY A 62 -10.19 16.49 -3.06
N GLU A 63 -10.05 16.63 -4.37
CA GLU A 63 -9.09 17.51 -5.03
C GLU A 63 -9.43 18.98 -4.76
N MET A 64 -8.64 19.64 -3.91
CA MET A 64 -8.79 21.05 -3.57
C MET A 64 -7.41 21.70 -3.40
N PRO A 65 -6.87 22.32 -4.47
CA PRO A 65 -5.55 22.95 -4.45
C PRO A 65 -5.41 23.96 -3.31
N GLY A 66 -4.32 23.86 -2.55
CA GLY A 66 -4.06 24.74 -1.39
C GLY A 66 -4.73 24.31 -0.08
N VAL A 67 -5.59 23.29 -0.11
CA VAL A 67 -6.25 22.73 1.09
C VAL A 67 -5.91 21.26 1.30
N THR A 68 -6.10 20.41 0.27
CA THR A 68 -5.85 18.96 0.32
C THR A 68 -4.70 18.57 -0.61
N TYR A 69 -4.96 18.40 -1.91
CA TYR A 69 -4.00 18.10 -2.96
C TYR A 69 -4.45 18.78 -4.25
N ALA A 70 -3.51 18.99 -5.19
CA ALA A 70 -3.83 19.70 -6.42
C ALA A 70 -4.44 18.81 -7.50
N SER A 71 -4.00 17.56 -7.60
CA SER A 71 -4.56 16.52 -8.48
C SER A 71 -3.98 15.14 -8.12
N LYS A 72 -4.50 14.07 -8.74
CA LYS A 72 -3.90 12.73 -8.63
C LYS A 72 -4.02 11.97 -9.94
N ASP A 73 -3.11 11.04 -10.18
CA ASP A 73 -3.21 10.04 -11.24
C ASP A 73 -3.28 8.62 -10.65
N THR A 74 -3.05 7.59 -11.47
CA THR A 74 -3.10 6.20 -11.01
C THR A 74 -1.91 5.78 -10.14
N THR A 75 -0.94 6.67 -9.90
CA THR A 75 0.32 6.37 -9.21
C THR A 75 0.68 7.37 -8.10
N THR A 76 0.27 8.63 -8.25
CA THR A 76 0.78 9.76 -7.46
C THR A 76 -0.32 10.76 -7.13
N PHE A 77 -0.32 11.27 -5.90
CA PHE A 77 -0.97 12.53 -5.54
C PHE A 77 -0.01 13.69 -5.76
N TYR A 78 -0.45 14.75 -6.40
CA TYR A 78 0.38 15.93 -6.67
C TYR A 78 0.08 17.07 -5.70
N GLN A 79 1.14 17.71 -5.21
CA GLN A 79 1.07 18.90 -4.33
C GLN A 79 0.15 18.68 -3.11
N VAL A 80 0.33 17.56 -2.41
CA VAL A 80 -0.36 17.26 -1.16
C VAL A 80 0.06 18.27 -0.11
N ILE A 81 -0.93 18.94 0.47
CA ILE A 81 -0.77 19.92 1.53
C ILE A 81 -0.42 19.20 2.84
N PRO A 82 0.58 19.70 3.59
CA PRO A 82 0.89 19.14 4.89
C PRO A 82 -0.33 19.08 5.83
N GLY A 83 -0.48 17.96 6.53
CA GLY A 83 -1.65 17.63 7.34
C GLY A 83 -2.73 16.84 6.59
N THR A 84 -2.63 16.71 5.27
CA THR A 84 -3.55 15.88 4.47
C THR A 84 -3.20 14.40 4.61
N GLN A 85 -4.19 13.58 4.97
CA GLN A 85 -4.14 12.12 4.94
C GLN A 85 -4.48 11.63 3.53
N VAL A 86 -3.82 10.58 3.02
CA VAL A 86 -4.00 10.12 1.63
C VAL A 86 -4.27 8.62 1.58
N GLU A 87 -5.45 8.27 1.09
CA GLU A 87 -5.90 6.89 0.99
C GLU A 87 -5.45 6.27 -0.35
N PHE A 88 -5.01 5.02 -0.30
CA PHE A 88 -4.68 4.23 -1.47
C PHE A 88 -5.48 2.93 -1.49
N THR A 89 -6.00 2.58 -2.66
CA THR A 89 -6.54 1.24 -2.91
C THR A 89 -5.40 0.30 -3.27
N VAL A 90 -5.34 -0.85 -2.59
CA VAL A 90 -4.29 -1.85 -2.82
C VAL A 90 -4.92 -3.19 -3.19
N ASP A 91 -4.55 -3.70 -4.37
CA ASP A 91 -4.99 -5.01 -4.83
C ASP A 91 -3.93 -6.08 -4.56
N PHE A 92 -4.35 -7.14 -3.88
CA PHE A 92 -3.56 -8.33 -3.63
C PHE A 92 -4.12 -9.51 -4.40
N TRP A 93 -3.26 -10.29 -5.06
CA TRP A 93 -3.68 -11.50 -5.75
C TRP A 93 -2.60 -12.59 -5.71
N ASN A 94 -3.00 -13.83 -5.44
CA ASN A 94 -2.14 -15.00 -5.45
C ASN A 94 -2.36 -15.81 -6.74
N ASP A 95 -1.62 -15.45 -7.77
CA ASP A 95 -1.41 -16.20 -9.02
C ASP A 95 0.02 -16.78 -9.12
N VAL A 96 0.85 -16.54 -8.11
CA VAL A 96 2.30 -16.80 -8.12
C VAL A 96 2.70 -17.99 -7.27
N ARG A 97 1.84 -18.44 -6.34
CA ARG A 97 2.15 -19.56 -5.44
C ARG A 97 1.01 -20.58 -5.43
N PRO A 98 1.30 -21.87 -5.70
CA PRO A 98 0.33 -22.92 -5.43
C PRO A 98 0.05 -23.02 -3.92
N PRO A 99 -1.11 -23.57 -3.52
CA PRO A 99 -1.35 -23.93 -2.13
C PRO A 99 -0.24 -24.85 -1.62
N ALA A 100 0.16 -24.66 -0.36
CA ALA A 100 1.17 -25.51 0.30
C ALA A 100 0.48 -26.53 1.22
N GLU A 101 1.24 -27.50 1.75
CA GLU A 101 0.70 -28.46 2.74
C GLU A 101 0.27 -27.79 4.05
N THR A 102 0.85 -26.62 4.36
CA THR A 102 0.55 -25.84 5.56
C THR A 102 0.34 -24.37 5.19
N ALA A 103 -0.41 -23.63 6.01
CA ALA A 103 -0.58 -22.19 5.82
C ALA A 103 0.77 -21.47 5.85
N GLN A 104 1.03 -20.63 4.85
CA GLN A 104 2.26 -19.84 4.76
C GLN A 104 1.95 -18.35 4.90
N VAL A 105 2.80 -17.63 5.62
CA VAL A 105 2.70 -16.18 5.79
C VAL A 105 3.87 -15.50 5.09
N PHE A 106 3.55 -14.57 4.21
CA PHE A 106 4.50 -13.75 3.46
C PHE A 106 4.37 -12.29 3.90
N ARG A 107 5.48 -11.55 3.85
CA ARG A 107 5.55 -10.16 4.33
C ARG A 107 6.19 -9.25 3.32
N ALA A 108 5.54 -8.14 3.04
CA ALA A 108 6.06 -7.05 2.23
C ALA A 108 5.80 -5.71 2.94
N ARG A 109 6.43 -4.65 2.46
CA ARG A 109 6.21 -3.27 2.89
C ARG A 109 5.69 -2.44 1.73
N ILE A 110 4.73 -1.59 2.02
CA ILE A 110 4.34 -0.47 1.18
C ILE A 110 4.88 0.78 1.85
N ILE A 111 5.68 1.54 1.12
CA ILE A 111 6.32 2.75 1.64
C ILE A 111 5.74 3.94 0.90
N VAL A 112 5.24 4.90 1.67
CA VAL A 112 4.75 6.17 1.15
C VAL A 112 5.94 7.10 0.96
N MET A 113 6.09 7.61 -0.25
CA MET A 113 7.22 8.43 -0.67
C MET A 113 6.78 9.87 -0.90
N GLY A 114 7.48 10.84 -0.30
CA GLY A 114 7.36 12.26 -0.56
C GLY A 114 8.43 12.73 -1.55
N ASN A 115 8.01 13.40 -2.62
CA ASN A 115 8.85 13.87 -3.72
C ASN A 115 9.80 12.79 -4.29
N GLY A 116 9.42 11.51 -4.19
CA GLY A 116 10.21 10.36 -4.61
C GLY A 116 11.47 10.07 -3.81
N VAL A 117 11.80 10.85 -2.77
CA VAL A 117 13.07 10.72 -2.02
C VAL A 117 12.89 10.52 -0.52
N ALA A 118 11.83 11.09 0.06
CA ALA A 118 11.58 11.00 1.49
C ALA A 118 10.62 9.83 1.78
N ARG A 119 10.98 8.94 2.70
CA ARG A 119 10.03 7.95 3.24
C ARG A 119 9.16 8.66 4.28
N LEU A 120 7.87 8.80 3.99
CA LEU A 120 6.90 9.50 4.85
C LEU A 120 6.22 8.54 5.83
N ASP A 121 5.86 7.35 5.36
CA ASP A 121 5.22 6.31 6.15
C ASP A 121 5.59 4.93 5.59
N GLU A 122 5.48 3.90 6.42
CA GLU A 122 5.62 2.51 6.01
C GLU A 122 4.49 1.64 6.58
N ARG A 123 3.96 0.76 5.75
CA ARG A 123 2.92 -0.19 6.12
C ARG A 123 3.38 -1.60 5.83
N MET A 124 3.46 -2.40 6.89
CA MET A 124 3.75 -3.83 6.79
C MET A 124 2.47 -4.58 6.38
N VAL A 125 2.55 -5.35 5.31
CA VAL A 125 1.45 -6.18 4.83
C VAL A 125 1.78 -7.65 5.01
N TYR A 126 0.81 -8.42 5.50
CA TYR A 126 0.92 -9.85 5.76
C TYR A 126 -0.02 -10.58 4.83
N ILE A 127 0.52 -11.44 3.98
CA ILE A 127 -0.22 -12.24 3.01
C ILE A 127 -0.26 -13.68 3.53
N VAL A 128 -1.45 -14.20 3.78
CA VAL A 128 -1.64 -15.59 4.24
C VAL A 128 -2.10 -16.43 3.05
N VAL A 129 -1.32 -17.44 2.69
CA VAL A 129 -1.69 -18.45 1.70
C VAL A 129 -2.15 -19.70 2.45
N PRO A 130 -3.44 -20.10 2.36
CA PRO A 130 -3.96 -21.26 3.06
C PRO A 130 -3.45 -22.58 2.47
N PRO A 131 -3.54 -23.69 3.23
CA PRO A 131 -3.15 -25.00 2.74
C PRO A 131 -4.10 -25.55 1.67
N GLU A 132 -3.65 -26.55 0.93
CA GLU A 132 -4.48 -27.27 -0.03
C GLU A 132 -5.57 -28.08 0.71
N GLY A 133 -6.85 -27.80 0.44
CA GLY A 133 -7.98 -28.62 0.90
C GLY A 133 -8.97 -27.97 1.88
N ASP A 134 -8.73 -26.75 2.36
CA ASP A 134 -9.72 -26.02 3.18
C ASP A 134 -10.62 -25.14 2.29
N VAL A 135 -11.74 -25.72 1.82
CA VAL A 135 -12.94 -25.01 1.33
C VAL A 135 -14.20 -25.67 1.88
#